data_AF-C4Z2G5-F1
#
_entry.id   AF-C4Z2G5-F1
#
_cell.length_a   1.000
_cell.length_b   1.000
_cell.length_c   1.000
_cell.angle_alpha   90.00
_cell.angle_beta   90.00
_cell.angle_gamma   90.00
#
_symmetry.space_group_name_H-M   'P 1'
#
loop_
_entity.id
_entity.type
_entity.pdbx_description
1 polymer ?
#
loop_
_entity_poly.entity_id
_entity_poly.type
_entity_poly.pdbx_seq_one_letter_code
_entity_poly.pdbx_strand_id
1 'polypeptide(L)'
;MNAKEYLLQARYLDEHITSKTQQIASLNDLATKCTSTISDIPRNPNHGGSRMEDAILKIIDLEDGLKKDIEKLVDLKKEIMGVIHTVPNVEYQMLLEKRYLCFIT
;
A
#
# COMPACT_ATOMS: atom_id res chain seq x y z
N MET A 1 -13.72 -17.16 12.55
CA MET A 1 -12.46 -16.38 12.52
C MET A 1 -11.71 -16.66 13.80
N ASN A 2 -10.51 -17.21 13.72
CA ASN A 2 -9.66 -17.51 14.88
C ASN A 2 -8.76 -16.30 15.21
N ALA A 3 -8.31 -16.17 16.45
CA ALA A 3 -7.43 -15.08 16.89
C ALA A 3 -6.18 -14.96 16.01
N LYS A 4 -5.61 -16.09 15.58
CA LYS A 4 -4.47 -16.10 14.65
C LYS A 4 -4.81 -15.46 13.29
N GLU A 5 -5.99 -15.75 12.74
CA GLU A 5 -6.42 -15.21 11.45
C GLU A 5 -6.64 -13.71 11.55
N TYR A 6 -7.24 -13.25 12.65
CA TYR A 6 -7.41 -11.83 12.95
C TYR A 6 -6.06 -11.10 13.03
N LEU A 7 -5.11 -11.61 13.80
CA LEU A 7 -3.79 -11.00 13.94
C LEU A 7 -2.98 -11.00 12.62
N LEU A 8 -3.21 -11.98 11.75
CA LEU A 8 -2.58 -12.04 10.43
C LEU A 8 -3.13 -11.02 9.43
N GLN A 9 -4.32 -10.44 9.66
CA GLN A 9 -4.89 -9.42 8.77
C GLN A 9 -3.97 -8.21 8.63
N ALA A 10 -3.31 -7.78 9.70
CA ALA A 10 -2.34 -6.69 9.65
C ALA A 10 -1.15 -7.01 8.75
N ARG A 11 -0.68 -8.26 8.76
CA ARG A 11 0.41 -8.71 7.89
C ARG A 11 -0.01 -8.75 6.43
N TYR A 12 -1.19 -9.30 6.13
CA TYR A 12 -1.68 -9.34 4.74
C TYR A 12 -1.92 -7.93 4.19
N LEU A 13 -2.44 -7.02 5.01
CA LEU A 13 -2.65 -5.64 4.61
C LEU A 13 -1.32 -4.91 4.36
N ASP A 14 -0.29 -5.17 5.17
CA ASP A 14 1.07 -4.65 4.97
C ASP A 14 1.72 -5.17 3.67
N GLU A 15 1.59 -6.48 3.40
CA GLU A 15 2.02 -7.09 2.14
C GLU A 15 1.29 -6.47 0.93
N HIS A 16 -0.01 -6.20 1.07
CA HIS A 16 -0.81 -5.56 0.03
C HIS A 16 -0.40 -4.10 -0.23
N ILE A 17 -0.14 -3.33 0.83
CA ILE A 17 0.41 -1.97 0.76
C ILE A 17 1.76 -1.97 0.05
N THR A 18 2.62 -2.92 0.39
CA THR A 18 3.95 -3.06 -0.24
C THR A 18 3.81 -3.34 -1.74
N SER A 19 2.95 -4.29 -2.13
CA SER A 19 2.70 -4.60 -3.54
C SER A 19 2.14 -3.40 -4.30
N LYS A 20 1.15 -2.68 -3.72
CA LYS A 20 0.54 -1.51 -4.35
C LYS A 20 1.55 -0.37 -4.51
N THR A 21 2.42 -0.16 -3.52
CA THR A 21 3.52 0.81 -3.59
C THR A 21 4.46 0.50 -4.76
N GLN A 22 4.83 -0.78 -4.95
CA GLN A 22 5.66 -1.21 -6.08
C GLN A 22 4.96 -1.00 -7.43
N GLN A 23 3.66 -1.26 -7.51
CA GLN A 23 2.87 -1.03 -8.73
C GLN A 23 2.84 0.46 -9.11
N ILE A 24 2.59 1.35 -8.13
CA ILE A 24 2.60 2.80 -8.33
C ILE A 24 3.98 3.26 -8.84
N ALA A 25 5.07 2.80 -8.21
CA ALA A 25 6.42 3.12 -8.65
C ALA A 25 6.68 2.68 -10.10
N SER A 26 6.30 1.45 -10.46
CA SER A 26 6.45 0.95 -11.83
C SER A 26 5.65 1.74 -12.87
N LEU A 27 4.46 2.21 -12.51
CA LEU A 27 3.61 3.01 -13.40
C LEU A 27 4.17 4.44 -13.57
N ASN A 28 4.66 5.05 -12.49
CA ASN A 28 5.33 6.36 -12.54
C ASN A 28 6.60 6.34 -13.39
N ASP A 29 7.41 5.27 -13.30
CA ASP A 29 8.57 5.07 -14.17
C ASP A 29 8.18 4.96 -15.64
N LEU A 30 7.10 4.24 -15.94
CA LEU A 30 6.60 4.09 -17.30
C LEU A 30 6.07 5.42 -17.86
N ALA A 31 5.31 6.18 -17.05
CA ALA A 31 4.81 7.51 -17.42
C ALA A 31 5.96 8.49 -17.70
N THR A 32 7.02 8.44 -16.90
CA THR A 32 8.21 9.27 -17.10
C THR A 32 8.90 8.93 -18.42
N LYS A 33 9.14 7.64 -18.70
CA LYS A 33 9.77 7.17 -19.95
C LYS A 33 8.95 7.54 -21.19
N CYS A 34 7.64 7.36 -21.14
CA CYS A 34 6.74 7.70 -22.25
C CYS A 34 6.66 9.22 -22.49
N THR A 35 6.79 10.05 -21.44
CA THR A 35 6.84 11.51 -21.58
C THR A 35 8.13 11.95 -22.27
N SER A 36 9.28 11.38 -21.88
CA SER A 36 10.57 11.70 -22.50
C SER A 36 10.64 11.33 -23.99
N THR A 37 10.00 10.24 -24.41
CA THR A 37 10.00 9.85 -25.83
C THR A 37 9.08 10.71 -26.69
N ILE A 38 7.99 11.24 -26.13
CA ILE A 38 7.07 12.14 -26.85
C ILE A 38 7.71 13.53 -27.04
N SER A 39 8.48 14.04 -26.08
CA SER A 39 9.14 15.35 -26.20
C SER A 39 10.19 15.41 -27.32
N ASP A 40 10.78 14.28 -27.71
CA ASP A 40 11.79 14.19 -28.78
C ASP A 40 11.19 14.10 -30.20
N ILE A 41 9.86 14.08 -30.35
CA ILE A 41 9.18 13.90 -31.64
C ILE A 41 8.45 15.21 -32.05
N PRO A 42 8.53 15.65 -33.32
CA PRO A 42 7.82 16.86 -33.78
C PRO A 42 6.30 16.74 -33.56
N ARG A 43 5.73 17.77 -32.94
CA ARG A 43 4.38 17.80 -32.36
C ARG A 43 3.28 17.68 -33.43
N ASN A 44 2.55 16.56 -33.42
CA ASN A 44 1.32 16.36 -34.21
C ASN A 44 0.09 16.91 -33.44
N PRO A 45 -0.75 17.80 -34.03
CA PRO A 45 -1.76 18.56 -33.29
C PRO A 45 -3.10 17.83 -33.02
N ASN A 46 -3.23 16.54 -33.35
CA ASN A 46 -4.52 15.84 -33.21
C ASN A 46 -4.73 15.30 -31.78
N HIS A 47 -5.32 16.14 -30.91
CA HIS A 47 -5.66 15.85 -29.52
C HIS A 47 -7.01 15.11 -29.41
N GLY A 48 -6.95 13.79 -29.24
CA GLY A 48 -7.92 13.04 -28.43
C GLY A 48 -7.20 12.63 -27.14
N GLY A 49 -7.88 12.70 -25.98
CA GLY A 49 -7.33 12.46 -24.63
C GLY A 49 -6.20 11.43 -24.63
N SER A 50 -5.01 11.86 -24.25
CA SER A 50 -3.82 11.04 -24.49
C SER A 50 -3.88 9.80 -23.60
N ARG A 51 -3.44 8.64 -24.11
CA ARG A 51 -3.28 7.42 -23.29
C ARG A 51 -2.45 7.65 -22.03
N MET A 52 -1.61 8.69 -22.02
CA MET A 52 -0.86 9.15 -20.87
C MET A 52 -1.76 9.77 -19.79
N GLU A 53 -2.71 10.62 -20.17
CA GLU A 53 -3.65 11.26 -19.26
C GLU A 53 -4.51 10.21 -18.52
N ASP A 54 -5.04 9.23 -19.25
CA ASP A 54 -5.76 8.09 -18.67
C ASP A 54 -4.89 7.25 -17.73
N ALA A 55 -3.58 7.13 -18.02
CA ALA A 55 -2.64 6.42 -17.16
C ALA A 55 -2.35 7.19 -15.88
N ILE A 56 -2.17 8.51 -15.96
CA ILE A 56 -1.95 9.39 -14.81
C ILE A 56 -3.16 9.36 -13.87
N LEU A 57 -4.38 9.44 -14.40
CA LEU A 57 -5.61 9.33 -13.60
C LEU A 57 -5.67 8.02 -12.80
N LYS A 58 -5.32 6.89 -13.44
CA LYS A 58 -5.27 5.58 -12.75
C LYS A 58 -4.19 5.50 -11.68
N ILE A 59 -3.05 6.18 -11.87
CA ILE A 59 -1.99 6.27 -10.85
C ILE A 59 -2.53 7.02 -9.63
N ILE A 60 -3.20 8.15 -9.82
CA ILE A 60 -3.81 8.93 -8.75
C ILE A 60 -4.83 8.09 -7.97
N ASP A 61 -5.71 7.34 -8.67
CA ASP A 61 -6.68 6.45 -8.03
C ASP A 61 -6.00 5.37 -7.17
N LEU A 62 -4.87 4.82 -7.64
CA LEU A 62 -4.09 3.84 -6.89
C LEU A 62 -3.42 4.46 -5.66
N GLU A 63 -2.89 5.68 -5.76
CA GLU A 63 -2.32 6.43 -4.65
C GLU A 63 -3.36 6.74 -3.56
N ASP A 64 -4.56 7.17 -3.96
CA ASP A 64 -5.68 7.38 -3.04
C ASP A 64 -6.11 6.08 -2.35
N GLY A 65 -6.13 4.97 -3.11
CA GLY A 65 -6.38 3.64 -2.57
C GLY A 65 -5.30 3.20 -1.58
N LEU A 66 -4.03 3.51 -1.84
CA LEU A 66 -2.91 3.21 -0.95
C LEU A 66 -3.03 3.98 0.36
N LYS A 67 -3.39 5.26 0.31
CA LYS A 67 -3.60 6.08 1.50
C LYS A 67 -4.67 5.48 2.42
N LYS A 68 -5.80 5.06 1.85
CA LYS A 68 -6.87 4.38 2.60
C LYS A 68 -6.41 3.05 3.22
N ASP A 69 -5.57 2.29 2.52
CA ASP A 69 -5.05 1.04 3.07
C ASP A 69 -4.07 1.28 4.22
N ILE A 70 -3.24 2.32 4.15
CA ILE A 70 -2.36 2.74 5.24
C ILE A 70 -3.18 3.16 6.47
N GLU A 71 -4.23 3.96 6.27
CA GLU A 71 -5.16 4.35 7.35
C GLU A 71 -5.76 3.11 8.03
N LYS A 72 -6.27 2.16 7.25
CA LYS A 72 -6.78 0.88 7.77
C LYS A 72 -5.72 0.08 8.51
N LEU A 73 -4.48 0.05 8.03
CA LEU A 73 -3.39 -0.68 8.69
C LEU A 73 -3.07 -0.06 10.05
N VAL A 74 -3.04 1.27 10.14
CA VAL A 74 -2.82 1.98 11.41
C VAL A 74 -3.94 1.66 12.41
N ASP A 75 -5.19 1.72 11.98
CA ASP A 75 -6.33 1.45 12.85
C ASP A 75 -6.37 -0.02 13.30
N LEU A 76 -6.11 -0.95 12.39
CA LEU A 76 -6.04 -2.38 12.70
C LEU A 76 -4.90 -2.70 13.67
N LYS A 77 -3.71 -2.09 13.50
CA LYS A 77 -2.59 -2.26 14.43
C LYS A 77 -2.94 -1.74 15.83
N LYS A 78 -3.66 -0.61 15.94
CA LYS A 78 -4.13 -0.09 17.23
C LYS A 78 -5.12 -1.04 17.90
N GLU A 79 -6.07 -1.58 17.14
CA GLU A 79 -7.06 -2.53 17.65
C GLU A 79 -6.38 -3.81 18.16
N ILE A 80 -5.48 -4.39 17.36
CA ILE A 80 -4.69 -5.57 17.73
C ILE A 80 -3.86 -5.29 18.99
N MET A 81 -3.21 -4.13 19.06
CA MET A 81 -2.44 -3.72 20.24
C MET A 81 -3.33 -3.70 21.48
N GLY A 82 -4.53 -3.13 21.39
CA GLY A 82 -5.51 -3.13 22.47
C GLY A 82 -5.87 -4.54 22.95
N VAL A 83 -6.10 -5.48 22.03
CA VAL A 83 -6.37 -6.90 22.36
C VAL A 83 -5.16 -7.54 23.03
N ILE A 84 -3.94 -7.33 22.52
CA ILE A 84 -2.72 -7.91 23.10
C ILE A 84 -2.53 -7.43 24.54
N HIS A 85 -2.78 -6.14 24.82
CA HIS A 85 -2.62 -5.58 26.16
C HIS A 85 -3.59 -6.16 27.20
N THR A 86 -4.65 -6.87 26.79
CA THR A 86 -5.53 -7.60 27.72
C THR A 86 -4.91 -8.89 28.25
N VAL A 87 -3.82 -9.38 27.63
CA VAL A 87 -3.12 -10.60 28.05
C VAL A 87 -2.36 -10.33 29.35
N PRO A 88 -2.55 -11.08 30.45
CA PRO A 88 -1.93 -10.75 31.75
C PRO A 88 -0.39 -10.82 31.79
N ASN A 89 0.22 -11.64 30.93
CA ASN A 89 1.66 -11.86 30.92
C ASN A 89 2.35 -10.91 29.94
N VAL A 90 3.22 -10.05 30.47
CA VAL A 90 3.98 -9.03 29.72
C VAL A 90 4.95 -9.65 28.69
N GLU A 91 5.56 -10.80 28.97
CA GLU A 91 6.42 -11.49 28.00
C GLU A 91 5.62 -11.99 26.80
N TYR A 92 4.40 -12.48 27.04
CA TYR A 92 3.50 -12.91 25.97
C TYR A 92 2.98 -11.73 25.16
N GLN A 93 2.70 -10.58 25.80
CA GLN A 93 2.40 -9.35 25.08
C GLN A 93 3.54 -8.99 24.12
N MET A 94 4.77 -8.89 24.64
CA MET A 94 5.93 -8.52 23.84
C MET A 94 6.19 -9.50 22.68
N LEU A 95 5.99 -10.80 22.90
CA LEU A 95 6.11 -11.81 21.85
C LEU A 95 5.06 -11.61 20.74
N LEU A 96 3.80 -11.36 21.13
CA LEU A 96 2.71 -11.12 20.17
C LEU A 96 2.92 -9.81 19.39
N GLU A 97 3.37 -8.75 20.05
CA GLU A 97 3.68 -7.48 19.39
C GLU A 97 4.79 -7.64 18.36
N LYS A 98 5.91 -8.26 18.74
CA LYS A 98 7.03 -8.50 17.81
C LYS A 98 6.57 -9.30 16.59
N ARG A 99 5.76 -10.33 16.81
CA ARG A 99 5.31 -11.24 15.76
C ARG A 99 4.27 -10.62 14.82
N TYR A 100 3.29 -9.89 15.36
CA TYR A 100 2.10 -9.46 14.62
C TYR A 100 2.03 -7.95 14.33
N LEU A 101 2.77 -7.11 15.04
CA LEU A 101 2.80 -5.65 14.83
C LEU A 101 4.11 -5.16 14.21
N CYS A 102 5.23 -5.71 14.66
CA CYS A 102 6.57 -5.35 14.16
C CYS A 102 7.02 -6.24 12.99
N PHE A 103 6.31 -7.33 12.71
CA PHE A 103 6.64 -8.33 11.68
C PHE A 103 8.07 -8.88 11.79
N ILE A 104 8.63 -8.89 13.00
CA ILE A 104 9.96 -9.45 13.28
C ILE A 104 9.77 -10.96 13.39
N THR A 105 10.44 -11.69 12.50
CA THR A 105 10.42 -13.17 12.45
C THR A 105 11.77 -13.72 12.84
#